data_AF-A0A543NM01-F1
#
_entry.id   AF-A0A543NM01-F1
#
_cell.length_a   1.000
_cell.length_b   1.000
_cell.length_c   1.000
_cell.angle_alpha   90.00
_cell.angle_beta   90.00
_cell.angle_gamma   90.00
#
_symmetry.space_group_name_H-M   'P 1'
#
loop_
_entity.id
_entity.type
_entity.pdbx_description
1 polymer ?
#
loop_
_entity_poly.entity_id
_entity_poly.type
_entity_poly.pdbx_seq_one_letter_code
_entity_poly.pdbx_strand_id
1 'polypeptide(L)'
;MRYEEPERFEREDLARAQMSGDAGEVCSVLIGLVFHDGDWKWLQDTCLGLMDHDAGEVRTCAVTGMGHIARMYGNIEKDVVTHALERMRMDSKTAGAAENALEDIHIFSS
;
A
#
# COMPACT_ATOMS: atom_id res chain seq x y z
N MET A 1 15.47 9.79 10.67
CA MET A 1 14.83 8.54 10.20
C MET A 1 15.72 7.38 10.57
N ARG A 2 15.17 6.36 11.21
CA ARG A 2 15.85 5.07 11.44
C ARG A 2 15.36 4.12 10.35
N TYR A 3 16.28 3.43 9.70
CA TYR A 3 15.92 2.35 8.78
C TYR A 3 15.50 1.13 9.58
N GLU A 4 14.38 0.53 9.19
CA GLU A 4 13.84 -0.71 9.76
C GLU A 4 13.55 -1.65 8.59
N GLU A 5 14.07 -2.87 8.65
CA GLU A 5 13.80 -3.88 7.64
C GLU A 5 12.37 -4.40 7.83
N PRO A 6 11.54 -4.51 6.77
CA PRO A 6 10.17 -5.01 6.90
C PRO A 6 10.16 -6.43 7.47
N GLU A 7 9.53 -6.60 8.63
CA GLU A 7 9.33 -7.91 9.25
C GLU A 7 8.37 -8.78 8.42
N ARG A 8 8.45 -10.10 8.63
CA ARG A 8 7.53 -11.05 8.00
C ARG A 8 6.27 -11.16 8.86
N PHE A 9 5.12 -11.03 8.23
CA PHE A 9 3.80 -11.18 8.83
C PHE A 9 2.96 -12.16 8.03
N GLU A 10 1.93 -12.69 8.67
CA GLU A 10 0.88 -13.47 8.03
C GLU A 10 -0.35 -12.59 7.80
N ARG A 11 -1.24 -13.00 6.88
CA ARG A 11 -2.42 -12.20 6.52
C ARG A 11 -3.35 -11.94 7.72
N GLU A 12 -3.41 -12.87 8.68
CA GLU A 12 -4.17 -12.72 9.91
C GLU A 12 -3.61 -11.63 10.84
N ASP A 13 -2.32 -11.29 10.75
CA ASP A 13 -1.74 -10.16 11.49
C ASP A 13 -2.37 -8.84 11.05
N LEU A 14 -2.69 -8.69 9.76
CA LEU A 14 -3.31 -7.46 9.27
C LEU A 14 -4.73 -7.29 9.82
N ALA A 15 -5.47 -8.39 9.97
CA ALA A 15 -6.78 -8.36 10.61
C ALA A 15 -6.66 -7.96 12.09
N ARG A 16 -5.66 -8.50 12.81
CA ARG A 16 -5.38 -8.13 14.21
C ARG A 16 -4.99 -6.66 14.35
N ALA A 17 -4.10 -6.17 13.49
CA ALA A 17 -3.66 -4.78 13.50
C ALA A 17 -4.82 -3.82 13.21
N GLN A 18 -5.71 -4.15 12.27
CA GLN A 18 -6.90 -3.33 12.02
C GLN A 18 -7.85 -3.28 13.23
N MET A 19 -7.94 -4.37 14.00
CA MET A 19 -8.73 -4.41 15.22
C MET A 19 -8.10 -3.64 16.39
N SER A 20 -6.77 -3.44 16.40
CA SER A 20 -6.10 -2.68 17.45
C SER A 20 -6.37 -1.17 17.33
N GLY A 21 -6.66 -0.70 16.11
CA GLY A 21 -6.85 0.72 15.81
C GLY A 21 -5.54 1.52 15.78
N ASP A 22 -4.39 0.86 15.91
CA ASP A 22 -3.08 1.49 15.80
C ASP A 22 -2.66 1.59 14.33
N ALA A 23 -2.72 2.81 13.79
CA ALA A 23 -2.33 3.10 12.43
C ALA A 23 -0.87 2.67 12.12
N GLY A 24 0.04 2.81 13.08
CA GLY A 24 1.44 2.41 12.91
C GLY A 24 1.59 0.90 12.80
N GLU A 25 0.85 0.14 13.61
CA GLU A 25 0.82 -1.33 13.53
C GLU A 25 0.26 -1.79 12.18
N VAL A 26 -0.86 -1.21 11.75
CA VAL A 26 -1.45 -1.50 10.43
C VAL A 26 -0.44 -1.23 9.31
N CYS A 27 0.26 -0.10 9.36
CA CYS A 27 1.27 0.25 8.37
C CYS A 27 2.45 -0.72 8.36
N SER A 28 2.96 -1.09 9.53
CA SER A 28 4.09 -2.02 9.67
C SER A 28 3.74 -3.39 9.08
N VAL A 29 2.58 -3.93 9.45
CA VAL A 29 2.11 -5.22 8.96
C VAL A 29 1.85 -5.17 7.44
N LEU A 30 1.19 -4.12 6.95
CA LEU A 30 0.92 -3.96 5.52
C LEU A 30 2.21 -3.95 4.69
N ILE A 31 3.21 -3.16 5.10
CA ILE A 31 4.49 -3.10 4.38
C ILE A 31 5.23 -4.43 4.46
N GLY A 32 5.24 -5.10 5.61
CA GLY A 32 5.83 -6.44 5.71
C GLY A 32 5.18 -7.45 4.76
N LEU A 33 3.84 -7.46 4.68
CA LEU A 33 3.11 -8.32 3.73
C LEU A 33 3.45 -7.98 2.27
N VAL A 34 3.48 -6.69 1.92
CA VAL A 34 3.86 -6.25 0.56
C VAL A 34 5.24 -6.73 0.16
N PHE A 35 6.17 -6.83 1.11
CA PHE A 35 7.52 -7.30 0.83
C PHE A 35 7.65 -8.83 0.76
N HIS A 36 6.75 -9.59 1.40
CA HIS A 36 6.99 -11.02 1.67
C HIS A 36 5.88 -12.00 1.21
N ASP A 37 4.62 -11.58 1.06
CA ASP A 37 3.48 -12.49 0.81
C ASP A 37 3.54 -13.14 -0.59
N GLY A 38 3.90 -12.36 -1.62
CA GLY A 38 4.07 -12.86 -2.99
C GLY A 38 2.81 -12.87 -3.84
N ASP A 39 1.62 -12.81 -3.24
CA ASP A 39 0.35 -12.69 -3.97
C ASP A 39 0.04 -11.22 -4.26
N TRP A 40 0.59 -10.73 -5.37
CA TRP A 40 0.46 -9.32 -5.78
C TRP A 40 -1.00 -8.86 -5.88
N LYS A 41 -1.92 -9.75 -6.28
CA LYS A 41 -3.32 -9.41 -6.51
C LYS A 41 -4.05 -9.25 -5.18
N TRP A 42 -3.83 -10.16 -4.23
CA TRP A 42 -4.35 -10.01 -2.88
C TRP A 42 -3.80 -8.76 -2.18
N LEU A 43 -2.50 -8.49 -2.33
CA LEU A 43 -1.87 -7.28 -1.78
C LEU A 43 -2.47 -6.01 -2.37
N GLN A 44 -2.68 -5.98 -3.69
CA GLN A 44 -3.32 -4.84 -4.37
C GLN A 44 -4.73 -4.60 -3.80
N ASP A 45 -5.57 -5.63 -3.75
CA ASP A 45 -6.95 -5.47 -3.30
C ASP A 45 -7.03 -5.04 -1.83
N THR A 46 -6.09 -5.52 -1.02
CA THR A 46 -5.91 -5.10 0.36
C THR A 46 -5.53 -3.62 0.46
N CYS A 47 -4.53 -3.17 -0.31
CA CYS A 47 -4.15 -1.76 -0.37
C CYS A 47 -5.31 -0.88 -0.87
N LEU A 48 -6.08 -1.31 -1.88
CA LEU A 48 -7.26 -0.58 -2.35
C LEU A 48 -8.28 -0.37 -1.23
N GLY A 49 -8.56 -1.41 -0.43
CA GLY A 49 -9.47 -1.30 0.71
C GLY A 49 -8.99 -0.32 1.79
N LEU A 50 -7.67 -0.26 2.02
CA LEU A 50 -7.07 0.61 3.03
C LEU A 50 -6.91 2.07 2.58
N MET A 51 -7.10 2.38 1.28
CA MET A 51 -7.11 3.77 0.79
C MET A 51 -8.32 4.57 1.28
N ASP A 52 -9.38 3.90 1.75
CA ASP A 52 -10.56 4.56 2.32
C ASP A 52 -10.53 4.60 3.87
N HIS A 53 -9.38 4.26 4.48
CA HIS A 53 -9.23 4.23 5.94
C HIS A 53 -9.29 5.64 6.56
N ASP A 54 -9.85 5.76 7.77
CA ASP A 54 -10.01 7.05 8.47
C ASP A 54 -8.67 7.74 8.78
N ALA A 55 -7.70 6.97 9.25
CA ALA A 55 -6.34 7.45 9.52
C ALA A 55 -5.57 7.71 8.21
N GLY A 56 -5.08 8.93 8.04
CA GLY A 56 -4.33 9.34 6.84
C GLY A 56 -3.01 8.59 6.68
N GLU A 57 -2.38 8.19 7.78
CA GLU A 57 -1.16 7.40 7.80
C GLU A 57 -1.37 6.03 7.12
N VAL A 58 -2.50 5.37 7.41
CA VAL A 58 -2.86 4.08 6.79
C VAL A 58 -3.13 4.27 5.30
N ARG A 59 -3.86 5.32 4.91
CA ARG A 59 -4.06 5.63 3.48
C ARG A 59 -2.73 5.85 2.76
N THR A 60 -1.84 6.65 3.34
CA THR A 60 -0.51 6.93 2.76
C THR A 60 0.34 5.66 2.66
N CYS A 61 0.25 4.76 3.65
CA CYS A 61 0.92 3.47 3.62
C CYS A 61 0.37 2.56 2.51
N ALA A 62 -0.95 2.47 2.37
CA ALA A 62 -1.59 1.70 1.31
C ALA A 62 -1.22 2.20 -0.09
N VAL A 63 -1.19 3.53 -0.28
CA VAL A 63 -0.72 4.17 -1.51
C VAL A 63 0.75 3.84 -1.79
N THR A 64 1.61 3.91 -0.77
CA THR A 64 3.03 3.53 -0.90
C THR A 64 3.19 2.05 -1.26
N GLY A 65 2.37 1.19 -0.66
CA GLY A 65 2.31 -0.24 -0.96
C GLY A 65 2.01 -0.52 -2.44
N MET A 66 1.19 0.28 -3.12
CA MET A 66 0.94 0.13 -4.56
C MET A 66 2.21 0.30 -5.41
N GLY A 67 3.02 1.32 -5.10
CA GLY A 67 4.29 1.52 -5.78
C GLY A 67 5.22 0.33 -5.56
N HIS A 68 5.30 -0.19 -4.35
CA HIS A 68 6.08 -1.39 -4.04
C HIS A 68 5.57 -2.62 -4.78
N ILE A 69 4.25 -2.86 -4.83
CA ILE A 69 3.67 -3.98 -5.57
C ILE A 69 4.06 -3.89 -7.06
N ALA A 70 3.91 -2.71 -7.67
CA ALA A 70 4.30 -2.47 -9.05
C ALA A 70 5.79 -2.76 -9.28
N ARG A 71 6.66 -2.26 -8.41
CA ARG A 71 8.12 -2.44 -8.49
C ARG A 71 8.56 -3.89 -8.30
N MET A 72 7.97 -4.59 -7.34
CA MET A 72 8.41 -5.91 -6.90
C MET A 72 7.84 -7.03 -7.77
N TYR A 73 6.58 -6.92 -8.17
CA TYR A 73 5.87 -7.99 -8.85
C TYR A 73 5.65 -7.71 -10.34
N GLY A 74 5.83 -6.47 -10.80
CA GLY A 74 5.66 -6.06 -12.20
C GLY A 74 4.24 -6.22 -12.74
N ASN A 75 3.28 -6.56 -11.88
CA ASN A 75 1.90 -6.84 -12.20
C ASN A 75 0.98 -6.02 -11.31
N ILE A 76 0.03 -5.32 -11.93
CA ILE A 76 -1.00 -4.55 -11.25
C ILE A 76 -2.17 -4.32 -12.21
N GLU A 77 -3.39 -4.22 -11.70
CA GLU A 77 -4.56 -3.83 -12.49
C GLU A 77 -4.56 -2.32 -12.72
N LYS A 78 -3.75 -1.90 -13.70
CA LYS A 78 -3.42 -0.49 -13.97
C LYS A 78 -4.63 0.43 -14.01
N ASP A 79 -5.69 0.07 -14.71
CA ASP A 79 -6.86 0.95 -14.88
C ASP A 79 -7.54 1.23 -13.52
N VAL A 80 -7.74 0.18 -12.72
CA VAL A 80 -8.37 0.28 -11.40
C VAL A 80 -7.49 1.07 -10.44
N VAL A 81 -6.20 0.72 -10.38
CA VAL A 81 -5.26 1.33 -9.43
C VAL A 81 -4.93 2.77 -9.81
N THR A 82 -4.71 3.07 -11.08
CA THR A 82 -4.45 4.44 -11.56
C THR A 82 -5.63 5.35 -11.22
N HIS A 83 -6.86 4.89 -11.46
CA HIS A 83 -8.05 5.67 -11.09
C HIS A 83 -8.13 5.92 -9.58
N ALA A 84 -7.83 4.91 -8.75
CA ALA A 84 -7.80 5.08 -7.31
C ALA A 84 -6.72 6.07 -6.85
N LEU A 85 -5.51 5.97 -7.42
CA LEU A 85 -4.39 6.86 -7.09
C LEU A 85 -4.64 8.31 -7.52
N GLU A 86 -5.27 8.55 -8.66
CA GLU A 86 -5.68 9.91 -9.06
C GLU A 86 -6.65 10.53 -8.05
N ARG A 87 -7.54 9.75 -7.42
CA ARG A 87 -8.35 10.26 -6.30
C ARG A 87 -7.49 10.60 -5.09
N MET A 88 -6.49 9.76 -4.78
CA MET A 88 -5.57 9.99 -3.66
C MET A 88 -4.66 11.20 -3.88
N ARG A 89 -4.47 11.68 -5.12
CA ARG A 89 -3.77 12.96 -5.39
C ARG A 89 -4.53 14.17 -4.88
N MET A 90 -5.84 14.05 -4.69
CA MET A 90 -6.68 15.14 -4.20
C MET A 90 -6.67 15.26 -2.67
N ASP A 91 -6.19 14.22 -1.95
CA ASP A 91 -5.99 14.26 -0.51
C ASP A 91 -4.58 14.74 -0.17
N SER A 92 -4.49 15.85 0.57
CA SER A 92 -3.24 16.47 1.01
C SER A 92 -2.28 15.54 1.76
N LYS A 93 -2.79 14.47 2.41
CA LYS A 93 -1.97 13.50 3.15
C LYS A 93 -1.33 12.45 2.26
N THR A 94 -1.97 12.12 1.14
CA THR A 94 -1.57 11.03 0.24
C THR A 94 -1.00 11.54 -1.07
N ALA A 95 -1.17 12.82 -1.42
CA ALA A 95 -0.86 13.34 -2.75
C ALA A 95 0.56 13.02 -3.24
N GLY A 96 1.58 13.29 -2.41
CA GLY A 96 2.97 12.98 -2.78
C GLY A 96 3.23 11.48 -2.91
N ALA A 97 2.62 10.64 -2.06
CA ALA A 97 2.75 9.19 -2.17
C ALA A 97 2.04 8.67 -3.43
N ALA A 98 0.91 9.25 -3.80
CA ALA A 98 0.13 8.87 -4.97
C ALA A 98 0.89 9.19 -6.27
N GLU A 99 1.56 10.34 -6.33
CA GLU A 99 2.43 10.70 -7.45
C GLU A 99 3.58 9.70 -7.61
N ASN A 100 4.26 9.35 -6.51
CA ASN A 100 5.33 8.35 -6.54
C ASN A 100 4.82 6.97 -6.99
N ALA A 101 3.65 6.54 -6.48
CA ALA A 101 3.08 5.24 -6.84
C ALA A 101 2.65 5.17 -8.31
N LEU A 102 2.11 6.26 -8.86
CA LEU A 102 1.78 6.36 -10.29
C LEU A 102 3.03 6.27 -11.17
N GLU A 103 4.11 6.93 -10.75
CA GLU A 103 5.40 6.85 -11.44
C GLU A 103 5.96 5.42 -11.39
N ASP A 104 5.93 4.76 -10.23
CA ASP A 104 6.34 3.36 -10.09
C ASP A 104 5.51 2.43 -11.01
N ILE A 105 4.18 2.60 -11.05
CA ILE A 105 3.32 1.81 -11.94
C ILE A 105 3.67 2.05 -13.41
N HIS A 106 3.94 3.30 -13.79
CA HIS A 106 4.33 3.64 -15.15
C HIS A 106 5.66 2.99 -15.56
N ILE A 107 6.64 2.94 -14.65
CA ILE A 107 7.98 2.42 -14.92
C ILE A 107 8.02 0.88 -14.88
N PHE A 108 7.35 0.25 -13.90
CA PHE A 108 7.62 -1.15 -13.55
C PHE A 108 6.50 -2.13 -13.94
N SER A 109 5.28 -1.66 -14.19
CA SER A 109 4.16 -2.54 -14.54
C SER A 109 3.88 -2.53 -16.03
N SER A 110 3.45 -3.67 -16.58
CA SER A 110 3.07 -3.84 -18.00
C SER A 110 1.59 -3.66 -18.22
#